data_AF-A0A086KJC5-F1
#
_entry.id   AF-A0A086KJC5-F1
#
_cell.length_a   1.000
_cell.length_b   1.000
_cell.length_c   1.000
_cell.angle_alpha   90.00
_cell.angle_beta   90.00
_cell.angle_gamma   90.00
#
_symmetry.space_group_name_H-M   'P 1'
#
loop_
_entity.id
_entity.type
_entity.pdbx_description
1 polymer ?
#
loop_
_entity_poly.entity_id
_entity_poly.type
_entity_poly.pdbx_seq_one_letter_code
_entity_poly.pdbx_strand_id
1 'polypeptide(L)'
;MGRPATTAGDTKSPRSLRTSEHEGSMFAAPQHLAVRAQRGIYSEVLKPTSLTEVQLATRGPSGRVSVAGRNEIPFLPVGNLRSTGDGGRVLAPPVPHTVADVKPKVVEPFEQSPAHPPRKVTVERRRRLYASLNIEELLVERGINYADPQFDSQRWLPLDPFDDTTYDDRCPEEWILLGYDEQKHFLPLEAKGLRRQVGGSGTWEDCHVYSYDGESNMFAVRWVKDNRESDESVKLLRMQLLFKVEDPVKFADRLVAAHQSRRWAESLIKYNYYIDNMPTDDIKALGDPQEKRIAGAARNMQKIRQAKKLPVKALLQEINLMFARTMNKIAFDKHMNQNREDRMYRDLELPPKALPPPPPEFGLVETPPHDFTRVFAAFCVSSLYVRSEVIHALREIRAECNAVLTRCIYNVKPTKAMKLEEFKQTQRAAISQLAFDLQETWAQNVQKIVVKYFADVGKGWFDISETNKESYNYGKIKKMLLVASFLMQDSLR
;
A
#
# COMPACT_ATOMS: atom_id res chain seq x y z
N MET A 1 59.87 -42.77 -11.09
CA MET A 1 60.85 -42.27 -10.10
C MET A 1 60.15 -41.26 -9.19
N GLY A 2 60.29 -41.39 -7.86
CA GLY A 2 59.99 -40.35 -6.88
C GLY A 2 58.58 -40.27 -6.26
N ARG A 3 58.33 -41.06 -5.20
CA ARG A 3 57.72 -40.59 -3.92
C ARG A 3 58.88 -40.37 -2.92
N PRO A 4 58.77 -39.80 -1.69
CA PRO A 4 57.59 -39.50 -0.82
C PRO A 4 57.62 -38.07 -0.18
N ALA A 5 56.56 -37.51 0.43
CA ALA A 5 56.00 -37.64 1.81
C ALA A 5 56.94 -37.30 3.00
N THR A 6 56.49 -36.41 3.90
CA THR A 6 56.68 -36.30 5.39
C THR A 6 56.18 -34.89 5.82
N THR A 7 55.14 -34.65 6.64
CA THR A 7 54.74 -34.98 8.03
C THR A 7 55.39 -34.14 9.15
N ALA A 8 54.52 -33.69 10.08
CA ALA A 8 54.74 -33.24 11.47
C ALA A 8 55.22 -31.78 11.69
N GLY A 9 54.76 -31.03 12.70
CA GLY A 9 53.90 -31.37 13.83
C GLY A 9 53.67 -30.16 14.77
N ASP A 10 52.75 -30.38 15.70
CA ASP A 10 52.29 -29.60 16.85
C ASP A 10 53.22 -28.57 17.51
N THR A 11 52.65 -27.48 18.06
CA THR A 11 52.50 -27.30 19.52
C THR A 11 51.83 -25.97 19.93
N LYS A 12 51.13 -26.04 21.07
CA LYS A 12 50.27 -25.05 21.75
C LYS A 12 51.04 -23.89 22.41
N SER A 13 50.40 -22.71 22.44
CA SER A 13 50.14 -21.69 23.51
C SER A 13 51.10 -21.57 24.73
N PRO A 14 51.19 -20.44 25.51
CA PRO A 14 50.10 -19.46 25.79
C PRO A 14 50.50 -18.00 26.22
N ARG A 15 49.45 -17.19 26.51
CA ARG A 15 49.32 -16.12 27.55
C ARG A 15 50.12 -14.80 27.49
N SER A 16 49.40 -13.67 27.44
CA SER A 16 49.22 -12.68 28.55
C SER A 16 48.34 -11.50 28.07
N LEU A 17 47.04 -11.42 28.40
CA LEU A 17 46.47 -10.62 29.50
C LEU A 17 47.31 -9.42 30.00
N ARG A 18 46.78 -8.21 29.79
CA ARG A 18 46.96 -7.07 30.69
C ARG A 18 45.62 -6.40 30.94
N THR A 19 45.22 -6.43 32.21
CA THR A 19 44.19 -5.63 32.86
C THR A 19 44.81 -5.06 34.14
N SER A 20 44.60 -3.77 34.40
CA SER A 20 44.56 -3.12 35.73
C SER A 20 44.26 -1.63 35.47
N GLU A 21 43.06 -1.08 35.70
CA GLU A 21 42.46 -0.73 37.00
C GLU A 21 43.39 0.10 37.92
N HIS A 22 43.06 1.37 38.19
CA HIS A 22 42.35 1.76 39.43
C HIS A 22 42.09 3.28 39.52
N GLU A 23 40.87 3.59 40.01
CA GLU A 23 40.45 4.65 40.98
C GLU A 23 40.85 6.12 40.77
N GLY A 24 40.01 7.13 41.02
CA GLY A 24 38.74 7.24 41.75
C GLY A 24 38.58 8.68 42.29
N SER A 25 37.35 9.06 42.67
CA SER A 25 36.96 10.28 43.43
C SER A 25 36.67 11.58 42.64
N MET A 26 35.69 12.43 42.95
CA MET A 26 34.31 12.41 43.47
C MET A 26 33.80 13.87 43.32
N PHE A 27 32.47 14.05 43.33
CA PHE A 27 31.69 15.30 43.54
C PHE A 27 31.68 16.41 42.48
N ALA A 28 30.56 16.56 41.75
CA ALA A 28 29.50 17.54 42.04
C ALA A 28 28.48 17.61 40.89
N ALA A 29 27.21 17.36 41.19
CA ALA A 29 26.08 17.64 40.29
C ALA A 29 25.75 19.15 40.29
N PRO A 30 25.06 19.63 39.25
CA PRO A 30 23.69 20.02 39.53
C PRO A 30 22.68 19.45 38.53
N GLN A 31 21.53 19.12 39.08
CA GLN A 31 20.35 18.58 38.44
C GLN A 31 19.73 19.63 37.50
N HIS A 32 19.44 19.24 36.26
CA HIS A 32 18.37 19.85 35.47
C HIS A 32 17.51 18.73 34.89
N LEU A 33 16.28 18.63 35.38
CA LEU A 33 15.22 17.81 34.79
C LEU A 33 14.95 18.27 33.35
N ALA A 34 15.42 17.50 32.37
CA ALA A 34 15.05 17.67 30.98
C ALA A 34 13.82 16.80 30.67
N VAL A 35 12.66 17.43 30.58
CA VAL A 35 11.44 16.83 30.02
C VAL A 35 11.71 16.53 28.55
N ARG A 36 11.77 15.24 28.20
CA ARG A 36 12.05 14.75 26.85
C ARG A 36 10.77 14.88 26.01
N ALA A 37 10.58 16.04 25.37
CA ALA A 37 9.56 16.21 24.34
C ALA A 37 10.11 15.75 22.98
N GLN A 38 9.43 14.80 22.32
CA GLN A 38 9.68 14.44 20.92
C GLN A 38 9.55 15.69 20.04
N ARG A 39 10.61 16.06 19.31
CA ARG A 39 10.62 17.20 18.38
C ARG A 39 10.61 16.70 16.95
N GLY A 40 9.69 17.25 16.15
CA GLY A 40 9.59 17.01 14.71
C GLY A 40 10.69 17.71 13.91
N ILE A 41 10.99 17.13 12.74
CA ILE A 41 12.14 17.36 11.87
C ILE A 41 12.22 18.80 11.26
N TYR A 42 11.24 19.68 11.49
CA TYR A 42 11.22 21.04 10.92
C TYR A 42 11.54 22.17 11.92
N SER A 43 12.18 21.88 13.06
CA SER A 43 12.43 22.89 14.11
C SER A 43 13.83 23.54 14.10
N GLU A 44 14.70 23.21 13.16
CA GLU A 44 16.11 23.68 13.18
C GLU A 44 16.39 24.97 12.40
N VAL A 45 15.40 25.55 11.70
CA VAL A 45 15.63 26.71 10.80
C VAL A 45 15.32 28.07 11.47
N LEU A 46 14.77 28.09 12.68
CA LEU A 46 14.44 29.35 13.37
C LEU A 46 15.30 29.51 14.62
N LYS A 47 16.26 30.44 14.58
CA LYS A 47 16.99 30.88 15.76
C LYS A 47 15.99 31.38 16.81
N PRO A 48 16.12 31.00 18.10
CA PRO A 48 15.22 31.49 19.13
C PRO A 48 15.46 32.99 19.33
N THR A 49 14.52 33.80 18.86
CA THR A 49 14.41 35.23 19.15
C THR A 49 14.30 35.42 20.66
N SER A 50 14.96 36.44 21.21
CA SER A 50 15.00 36.66 22.66
C SER A 50 13.58 36.90 23.20
N LEU A 51 13.27 36.34 24.38
CA LEU A 51 11.96 36.48 25.05
C LEU A 51 11.57 37.96 25.26
N THR A 52 12.57 38.84 25.29
CA THR A 52 12.47 40.30 25.37
C THR A 52 11.88 40.94 24.11
N GLU A 53 12.16 40.41 22.91
CA GLU A 53 11.62 40.94 21.65
C GLU A 53 10.15 40.55 21.44
N VAL A 54 9.75 39.36 21.92
CA VAL A 54 8.35 38.91 21.88
C VAL A 54 7.47 39.75 22.84
N GLN A 55 8.03 40.22 23.95
CA GLN A 55 7.34 41.10 24.91
C GLN A 55 7.23 42.56 24.44
N LEU A 56 8.04 42.99 23.46
CA LEU A 56 7.95 44.33 22.84
C LEU A 56 6.84 44.42 21.79
N ALA A 57 6.47 43.31 21.15
CA ALA A 57 5.41 43.27 20.13
C ALA A 57 3.99 43.47 20.70
N THR A 58 3.80 43.33 22.02
CA THR A 58 2.50 43.53 22.70
C THR A 58 2.30 44.95 23.24
N ARG A 59 3.29 45.84 23.11
CA ARG A 59 3.15 47.26 23.47
C ARG A 59 2.87 48.08 22.21
N GLY A 60 1.65 48.61 22.11
CA GLY A 60 1.32 49.61 21.09
C GLY A 60 2.25 50.82 21.14
N PRO A 61 2.38 51.59 20.04
CA PRO A 61 3.37 52.64 19.91
C PRO A 61 3.22 53.70 21.02
N SER A 62 4.30 53.92 21.77
CA SER A 62 4.37 54.95 22.81
C SER A 62 4.73 56.29 22.19
N GLY A 63 3.74 56.96 21.61
CA GLY A 63 3.87 58.33 21.12
C GLY A 63 2.54 58.90 20.65
N ARG A 64 2.12 60.05 21.21
CA ARG A 64 1.01 60.83 20.67
C ARG A 64 1.44 61.42 19.33
N VAL A 65 0.92 60.86 18.23
CA VAL A 65 1.03 61.45 16.89
C VAL A 65 -0.16 62.40 16.70
N SER A 66 0.13 63.70 16.54
CA SER A 66 -0.87 64.70 16.15
C SER A 66 -1.10 64.58 14.64
N VAL A 67 -2.31 64.24 14.23
CA VAL A 67 -2.71 64.19 12.81
C VAL A 67 -3.30 65.56 12.44
N ALA A 68 -2.44 66.47 11.97
CA ALA A 68 -2.90 67.65 11.26
C ALA A 68 -3.02 67.31 9.78
N GLY A 69 -4.23 67.45 9.21
CA GLY A 69 -4.49 67.27 7.78
C GLY A 69 -5.61 66.28 7.47
N ARG A 70 -6.85 66.59 7.87
CA ARG A 70 -8.03 66.04 7.18
C ARG A 70 -8.32 66.95 5.99
N ASN A 71 -8.05 66.48 4.77
CA ASN A 71 -8.74 67.01 3.60
C ASN A 71 -10.17 66.49 3.67
N GLU A 72 -11.08 67.35 4.09
CA GLU A 72 -12.51 67.09 4.10
C GLU A 72 -13.00 66.90 2.66
N ILE A 73 -13.52 65.71 2.38
CA ILE A 73 -14.34 65.48 1.18
C ILE A 73 -15.62 66.31 1.40
N PRO A 74 -16.04 67.17 0.45
CA PRO A 74 -17.23 67.99 0.65
C PRO A 74 -18.45 67.09 0.88
N PHE A 75 -19.11 67.30 2.01
CA PHE A 75 -20.41 66.73 2.32
C PHE A 75 -21.42 67.17 1.24
N LEU A 76 -21.93 66.22 0.45
CA LEU A 76 -23.13 66.45 -0.33
C LEU A 76 -24.34 66.43 0.64
N PRO A 77 -25.20 67.46 0.65
CA PRO A 77 -26.35 67.49 1.53
C PRO A 77 -27.33 66.38 1.13
N VAL A 78 -27.79 65.60 2.12
CA VAL A 78 -28.88 64.64 1.97
C VAL A 78 -30.17 65.42 1.76
N GLY A 79 -30.39 65.88 0.53
CA GLY A 79 -31.65 66.42 0.06
C GLY A 79 -32.59 65.27 -0.28
N ASN A 80 -33.80 65.31 0.27
CA ASN A 80 -34.90 64.41 -0.05
C ASN A 80 -35.05 64.19 -1.56
N LEU A 81 -34.66 63.01 -2.04
CA LEU A 81 -34.97 62.56 -3.40
C LEU A 81 -36.47 62.28 -3.48
N ARG A 82 -37.24 63.32 -3.80
CA ARG A 82 -38.53 63.17 -4.45
C ARG A 82 -38.26 62.59 -5.84
N SER A 83 -39.02 61.56 -6.19
CA SER A 83 -39.08 61.00 -7.54
C SER A 83 -39.51 62.10 -8.52
N THR A 84 -38.54 62.67 -9.23
CA THR A 84 -38.79 63.41 -10.46
C THR A 84 -38.53 62.44 -11.59
N GLY A 85 -39.61 61.96 -12.21
CA GLY A 85 -39.52 61.22 -13.45
C GLY A 85 -38.86 62.11 -14.49
N ASP A 86 -37.76 61.64 -15.07
CA ASP A 86 -37.31 62.11 -16.37
C ASP A 86 -36.44 61.05 -17.07
N GLY A 87 -36.74 60.87 -18.36
CA GLY A 87 -35.91 60.34 -19.44
C GLY A 87 -35.04 59.11 -19.18
N GLY A 88 -35.50 57.96 -19.67
CA GLY A 88 -34.68 56.76 -19.82
C GLY A 88 -33.37 57.00 -20.57
N ARG A 89 -32.25 56.92 -19.86
CA ARG A 89 -30.99 56.44 -20.44
C ARG A 89 -31.06 54.92 -20.45
N VAL A 90 -31.52 54.38 -21.57
CA VAL A 90 -31.38 52.98 -21.92
C VAL A 90 -29.87 52.67 -21.88
N LEU A 91 -29.41 51.99 -20.82
CA LEU A 91 -28.16 51.25 -20.88
C LEU A 91 -28.28 50.36 -22.10
N ALA A 92 -27.34 50.50 -23.05
CA ALA A 92 -27.30 49.62 -24.21
C ALA A 92 -27.48 48.17 -23.73
N PRO A 93 -28.34 47.38 -24.38
CA PRO A 93 -28.52 45.99 -24.00
C PRO A 93 -27.13 45.32 -23.97
N PRO A 94 -26.84 44.46 -22.96
CA PRO A 94 -25.55 43.77 -22.91
C PRO A 94 -25.34 43.09 -24.26
N VAL A 95 -24.19 43.38 -24.90
CA VAL A 95 -23.83 42.76 -26.18
C VAL A 95 -23.88 41.26 -25.94
N PRO A 96 -24.67 40.49 -26.71
CA PRO A 96 -24.78 39.05 -26.52
C PRO A 96 -23.38 38.45 -26.59
N HIS A 97 -23.00 37.73 -25.54
CA HIS A 97 -21.71 37.05 -25.50
C HIS A 97 -21.65 36.03 -26.65
N THR A 98 -20.68 36.19 -27.55
CA THR A 98 -20.46 35.28 -28.68
C THR A 98 -19.80 33.97 -28.26
N VAL A 99 -19.27 33.92 -27.03
CA VAL A 99 -18.51 32.82 -26.42
C VAL A 99 -18.92 32.65 -24.95
N ALA A 100 -18.76 31.46 -24.40
CA ALA A 100 -19.08 31.18 -23.00
C ALA A 100 -18.08 31.86 -22.04
N ASP A 101 -18.55 32.61 -21.04
CA ASP A 101 -17.70 33.19 -19.96
C ASP A 101 -17.37 32.13 -18.91
N VAL A 102 -16.49 31.20 -19.28
CA VAL A 102 -16.04 30.12 -18.40
C VAL A 102 -14.93 30.61 -17.48
N LYS A 103 -14.97 30.14 -16.22
CA LYS A 103 -13.98 30.50 -15.19
C LYS A 103 -13.00 29.35 -14.92
N PRO A 104 -11.71 29.65 -14.69
CA PRO A 104 -10.73 28.66 -14.25
C PRO A 104 -11.19 27.87 -13.03
N LYS A 105 -10.84 26.58 -12.97
CA LYS A 105 -11.14 25.73 -11.81
C LYS A 105 -10.30 26.21 -10.63
N VAL A 106 -10.95 26.48 -9.50
CA VAL A 106 -10.29 26.86 -8.23
C VAL A 106 -10.92 26.04 -7.12
N VAL A 107 -10.09 25.22 -6.46
CA VAL A 107 -10.46 24.48 -5.26
C VAL A 107 -10.02 25.32 -4.07
N GLU A 108 -10.97 26.08 -3.52
CA GLU A 108 -10.78 26.88 -2.32
C GLU A 108 -11.90 26.58 -1.32
N PRO A 109 -11.61 26.65 0.00
CA PRO A 109 -12.62 26.50 1.03
C PRO A 109 -13.79 27.45 0.80
N PHE A 110 -15.02 26.95 1.00
CA PHE A 110 -16.23 27.77 0.86
C PHE A 110 -16.28 28.90 1.90
N GLU A 111 -15.75 28.64 3.10
CA GLU A 111 -15.65 29.61 4.18
C GLU A 111 -14.36 30.45 4.04
N GLN A 112 -14.52 31.77 4.10
CA GLN A 112 -13.43 32.72 3.92
C GLN A 112 -12.61 32.82 5.20
N SER A 113 -11.32 32.47 5.13
CA SER A 113 -10.35 32.83 6.16
C SER A 113 -9.75 34.21 5.85
N PRO A 114 -9.62 35.13 6.82
CA PRO A 114 -9.01 36.46 6.62
C PRO A 114 -7.59 36.43 6.05
N ALA A 115 -6.88 35.31 6.18
CA ALA A 115 -5.53 35.12 5.66
C ALA A 115 -5.48 34.79 4.16
N HIS A 116 -6.60 34.40 3.54
CA HIS A 116 -6.64 33.98 2.14
C HIS A 116 -7.44 34.97 1.27
N PRO A 117 -6.99 35.23 0.02
CA PRO A 117 -7.71 36.10 -0.89
C PRO A 117 -9.09 35.51 -1.24
N PRO A 118 -10.11 36.35 -1.49
CA PRO A 118 -11.43 35.86 -1.89
C PRO A 118 -11.37 35.06 -3.20
N ARG A 119 -12.19 34.02 -3.32
CA ARG A 119 -12.26 33.14 -4.51
C ARG A 119 -12.38 33.85 -5.83
N LYS A 120 -13.19 34.92 -5.91
CA LYS A 120 -13.33 35.73 -7.13
C LYS A 120 -12.00 36.36 -7.54
N VAL A 121 -11.19 36.81 -6.58
CA VAL A 121 -9.87 37.40 -6.82
C VAL A 121 -8.89 36.32 -7.27
N THR A 122 -8.91 35.13 -6.67
CA THR A 122 -8.04 34.02 -7.11
C THR A 122 -8.36 33.56 -8.52
N VAL A 123 -9.64 33.42 -8.87
CA VAL A 123 -10.10 33.08 -10.23
C VAL A 123 -9.60 34.10 -11.25
N GLU A 124 -9.76 35.40 -10.95
CA GLU A 124 -9.32 36.48 -11.83
C GLU A 124 -7.79 36.55 -11.96
N ARG A 125 -7.05 36.33 -10.85
CA ARG A 125 -5.58 36.23 -10.88
C ARG A 125 -5.11 35.08 -11.77
N ARG A 126 -5.75 33.90 -11.67
CA ARG A 126 -5.44 32.76 -12.54
C ARG A 126 -5.79 33.03 -14.00
N ARG A 127 -6.96 33.63 -14.28
CA ARG A 127 -7.34 34.03 -15.65
C ARG A 127 -6.29 34.94 -16.29
N ARG A 128 -5.81 35.95 -15.55
CA ARG A 128 -4.75 36.85 -16.03
C ARG A 128 -3.41 36.15 -16.21
N LEU A 129 -3.05 35.26 -15.28
CA LEU A 129 -1.83 34.46 -15.40
C LEU A 129 -1.85 33.59 -16.65
N TYR A 130 -2.93 32.84 -16.87
CA TYR A 130 -3.04 31.95 -18.04
C TYR A 130 -3.01 32.74 -19.34
N ALA A 131 -3.68 33.90 -19.40
CA ALA A 131 -3.65 34.79 -20.57
C ALA A 131 -2.27 35.43 -20.82
N SER A 132 -1.44 35.60 -19.78
CA SER A 132 -0.09 36.16 -19.91
C SER A 132 0.95 35.18 -20.44
N LEU A 133 0.67 33.87 -20.36
CA LEU A 133 1.60 32.82 -20.75
C LEU A 133 1.39 32.40 -22.21
N ASN A 134 2.48 32.26 -22.95
CA ASN A 134 2.46 31.75 -24.30
C ASN A 134 2.80 30.25 -24.32
N ILE A 135 1.88 29.42 -24.83
CA ILE A 135 2.06 27.97 -24.89
C ILE A 135 3.22 27.55 -25.80
N GLU A 136 3.46 28.27 -26.89
CA GLU A 136 4.55 27.93 -27.83
C GLU A 136 5.92 28.09 -27.17
N GLU A 137 6.11 29.18 -26.42
CA GLU A 137 7.33 29.43 -25.65
C GLU A 137 7.52 28.38 -24.55
N LEU A 138 6.46 28.07 -23.79
CA LEU A 138 6.51 27.05 -22.73
C LEU A 138 6.88 25.66 -23.27
N LEU A 139 6.41 25.31 -24.47
CA LEU A 139 6.73 24.06 -25.13
C LEU A 139 8.18 24.04 -25.63
N VAL A 140 8.66 25.13 -26.24
CA VAL A 140 10.05 25.24 -26.72
C VAL A 140 11.05 25.17 -25.55
N GLU A 141 10.76 25.83 -24.42
CA GLU A 141 11.57 25.72 -23.19
C GLU A 141 11.69 24.28 -22.69
N ARG A 142 10.66 23.47 -22.92
CA ARG A 142 10.60 22.04 -22.56
C ARG A 142 11.12 21.11 -23.66
N GLY A 143 11.63 21.67 -24.76
CA GLY A 143 12.20 20.93 -25.88
C GLY A 143 11.18 20.36 -26.87
N ILE A 144 9.95 20.87 -26.88
CA ILE A 144 8.92 20.54 -27.88
C ILE A 144 8.81 21.72 -28.85
N ASN A 145 9.16 21.49 -30.12
CA ASN A 145 9.04 22.51 -31.16
C ASN A 145 8.21 21.99 -32.34
N TYR A 146 6.92 22.30 -32.34
CA TYR A 146 6.04 21.95 -33.46
C TYR A 146 6.29 22.81 -34.71
N ALA A 147 6.92 23.98 -34.58
CA ALA A 147 7.24 24.83 -35.73
C ALA A 147 8.33 24.20 -36.61
N ASP A 148 9.19 23.35 -36.05
CA ASP A 148 10.19 22.56 -36.78
C ASP A 148 9.56 21.27 -37.33
N PRO A 149 9.44 21.13 -38.67
CA PRO A 149 8.91 19.90 -39.29
C PRO A 149 9.74 18.64 -38.99
N GLN A 150 11.02 18.80 -38.63
CA GLN A 150 11.91 17.67 -38.36
C GLN A 150 11.75 17.10 -36.95
N PHE A 151 11.25 17.89 -35.99
CA PHE A 151 11.13 17.53 -34.58
C PHE A 151 10.45 16.17 -34.35
N ASP A 152 9.34 15.93 -35.05
CA ASP A 152 8.51 14.73 -34.89
C ASP A 152 8.66 13.73 -36.05
N SER A 153 9.50 14.04 -37.05
CA SER A 153 9.55 13.34 -38.34
C SER A 153 10.04 11.88 -38.26
N GLN A 154 10.88 11.56 -37.29
CA GLN A 154 11.47 10.22 -37.13
C GLN A 154 10.65 9.31 -36.21
N ARG A 155 9.54 9.82 -35.66
CA ARG A 155 8.67 9.10 -34.74
C ARG A 155 7.63 8.32 -35.53
N TRP A 156 7.47 7.04 -35.21
CA TRP A 156 6.61 6.12 -35.96
C TRP A 156 5.39 5.67 -35.17
N LEU A 157 5.39 5.88 -33.85
CA LEU A 157 4.19 5.69 -33.03
C LEU A 157 3.34 6.97 -32.98
N PRO A 158 2.00 6.84 -33.00
CA PRO A 158 1.09 7.96 -32.75
C PRO A 158 1.27 8.48 -31.32
N LEU A 159 1.01 9.77 -31.09
CA LEU A 159 1.13 10.37 -29.76
C LEU A 159 -0.09 10.05 -28.87
N ASP A 160 -1.26 9.88 -29.46
CA ASP A 160 -2.57 9.80 -28.79
C ASP A 160 -2.64 8.71 -27.70
N PRO A 161 -2.08 7.50 -27.89
CA PRO A 161 -2.10 6.47 -26.84
C PRO A 161 -1.24 6.79 -25.61
N PHE A 162 -0.37 7.81 -25.70
CA PHE A 162 0.53 8.21 -24.62
C PHE A 162 0.00 9.40 -23.81
N ASP A 163 -1.22 9.84 -24.08
CA ASP A 163 -1.88 10.91 -23.35
C ASP A 163 -2.22 10.48 -21.91
N ASP A 164 -1.66 11.18 -20.94
CA ASP A 164 -1.99 10.96 -19.53
C ASP A 164 -3.14 11.87 -19.09
N THR A 165 -4.33 11.29 -18.97
CA THR A 165 -5.54 12.00 -18.56
C THR A 165 -5.53 12.46 -17.11
N THR A 166 -4.59 12.00 -16.27
CA THR A 166 -4.49 12.43 -14.86
C THR A 166 -4.05 13.90 -14.72
N TYR A 167 -3.46 14.48 -15.78
CA TYR A 167 -3.13 15.90 -15.84
C TYR A 167 -4.36 16.78 -16.12
N ASP A 168 -5.46 16.20 -16.61
CA ASP A 168 -6.65 16.95 -16.99
C ASP A 168 -7.49 17.28 -15.75
N ASP A 169 -7.85 18.55 -15.59
CA ASP A 169 -8.67 18.99 -14.45
C ASP A 169 -10.15 18.60 -14.63
N ARG A 170 -10.59 18.23 -15.84
CA ARG A 170 -11.98 17.90 -16.20
C ARG A 170 -12.06 16.85 -17.30
N CYS A 171 -13.15 16.08 -17.33
CA CYS A 171 -13.42 15.17 -18.45
C CYS A 171 -13.85 15.95 -19.72
N PRO A 172 -13.66 15.39 -20.93
CA PRO A 172 -14.09 16.02 -22.18
C PRO A 172 -15.56 16.45 -22.22
N GLU A 173 -16.45 15.65 -21.64
CA GLU A 173 -17.89 15.95 -21.55
C GLU A 173 -18.16 17.11 -20.60
N GLU A 174 -17.43 17.17 -19.48
CA GLU A 174 -17.51 18.28 -18.52
C GLU A 174 -17.07 19.60 -19.15
N TRP A 175 -16.10 19.57 -20.07
CA TRP A 175 -15.70 20.76 -20.82
C TRP A 175 -16.86 21.31 -21.64
N ILE A 176 -17.53 20.48 -22.45
CA ILE A 176 -18.66 20.91 -23.28
C ILE A 176 -19.84 21.40 -22.43
N LEU A 177 -20.08 20.79 -21.27
CA LEU A 177 -21.12 21.24 -20.35
C LEU A 177 -20.94 22.70 -19.88
N LEU A 178 -19.70 23.20 -19.80
CA LEU A 178 -19.43 24.60 -19.45
C LEU A 178 -19.86 25.60 -20.53
N GLY A 179 -20.13 25.14 -21.76
CA GLY A 179 -20.65 25.97 -22.84
C GLY A 179 -22.15 26.24 -22.72
N TYR A 180 -22.89 25.51 -21.89
CA TYR A 180 -24.32 25.74 -21.69
C TYR A 180 -24.56 26.78 -20.59
N ASP A 181 -25.31 27.82 -20.93
CA ASP A 181 -25.77 28.82 -19.96
C ASP A 181 -26.96 28.29 -19.12
N GLU A 182 -27.38 29.03 -18.08
CA GLU A 182 -28.53 28.70 -17.21
C GLU A 182 -29.84 28.49 -17.99
N GLN A 183 -29.92 29.08 -19.18
CA GLN A 183 -31.05 28.99 -20.12
C GLN A 183 -30.92 27.84 -21.13
N LYS A 184 -29.91 26.96 -20.97
CA LYS A 184 -29.55 25.86 -21.88
C LYS A 184 -29.19 26.29 -23.31
N HIS A 185 -28.88 27.57 -23.51
CA HIS A 185 -28.28 28.03 -24.76
C HIS A 185 -26.80 27.67 -24.77
N PHE A 186 -26.32 27.10 -25.87
CA PHE A 186 -24.91 26.73 -26.02
C PHE A 186 -24.12 27.88 -26.63
N LEU A 187 -23.06 28.30 -25.95
CA LEU A 187 -22.04 29.22 -26.44
C LEU A 187 -20.71 28.46 -26.58
N PRO A 188 -19.96 28.69 -27.67
CA PRO A 188 -18.69 28.02 -27.88
C PRO A 188 -17.64 28.40 -26.83
N LEU A 189 -16.72 27.49 -26.58
CA LEU A 189 -15.63 27.68 -25.62
C LEU A 189 -14.39 28.23 -26.33
N GLU A 190 -13.71 29.20 -25.72
CA GLU A 190 -12.44 29.71 -26.23
C GLU A 190 -11.28 28.75 -25.92
N ALA A 191 -10.52 28.39 -26.95
CA ALA A 191 -9.36 27.52 -26.85
C ALA A 191 -8.26 27.92 -27.86
N LYS A 192 -7.09 27.32 -27.72
CA LYS A 192 -6.03 27.29 -28.73
C LYS A 192 -5.89 25.87 -29.25
N GLY A 193 -5.91 25.72 -30.57
CA GLY A 193 -5.77 24.44 -31.24
C GLY A 193 -4.42 24.33 -31.96
N LEU A 194 -3.82 23.15 -31.96
CA LEU A 194 -2.63 22.87 -32.76
C LEU A 194 -3.02 22.65 -34.23
N ARG A 195 -2.69 23.61 -35.09
CA ARG A 195 -2.93 23.54 -36.53
C ARG A 195 -1.66 23.11 -37.25
N ARG A 196 -1.69 21.94 -37.90
CA ARG A 196 -0.60 21.47 -38.76
C ARG A 196 -0.77 22.01 -40.18
N GLN A 197 0.28 22.62 -40.72
CA GLN A 197 0.35 23.15 -42.08
C GLN A 197 0.85 22.07 -43.06
N VAL A 198 0.67 22.33 -44.36
CA VAL A 198 1.04 21.39 -45.45
C VAL A 198 2.53 21.02 -45.45
N GLY A 199 3.39 21.88 -44.88
CA GLY A 199 4.84 21.64 -44.72
C GLY A 199 5.25 20.84 -43.49
N GLY A 200 4.30 20.34 -42.69
CA GLY A 200 4.58 19.57 -41.47
C GLY A 200 4.83 20.41 -40.21
N SER A 201 4.98 21.74 -40.33
CA SER A 201 5.02 22.66 -39.20
C SER A 201 3.64 22.79 -38.55
N GLY A 202 3.61 22.94 -37.23
CA GLY A 202 2.41 23.13 -36.43
C GLY A 202 2.47 24.43 -35.61
N THR A 203 1.40 25.20 -35.62
CA THR A 203 1.24 26.44 -34.86
C THR A 203 0.00 26.38 -33.98
N TRP A 204 0.03 27.03 -32.82
CA TRP A 204 -1.12 27.12 -31.92
C TRP A 204 -1.96 28.35 -32.24
N GLU A 205 -3.14 28.14 -32.84
CA GLU A 205 -4.05 29.21 -33.28
C GLU A 205 -5.31 29.24 -32.39
N ASP A 206 -5.90 30.43 -32.21
CA ASP A 206 -7.15 30.58 -31.46
C ASP A 206 -8.30 29.87 -32.20
N CYS A 207 -9.16 29.19 -31.43
CA CYS A 207 -10.29 28.44 -31.95
C CYS A 207 -11.46 28.41 -30.95
N HIS A 208 -12.65 28.14 -31.49
CA HIS A 208 -13.90 27.99 -30.75
C HIS A 208 -14.35 26.54 -30.78
N VAL A 209 -14.63 25.96 -29.61
CA VAL A 209 -15.01 24.56 -29.42
C VAL A 209 -16.53 24.46 -29.30
N TYR A 210 -17.16 23.62 -30.13
CA TYR A 210 -18.62 23.50 -30.19
C TYR A 210 -19.17 22.20 -29.64
N SER A 211 -18.47 21.09 -29.88
CA SER A 211 -18.96 19.78 -29.45
C SER A 211 -17.81 18.80 -29.26
N TYR A 212 -18.12 17.72 -28.55
CA TYR A 212 -17.23 16.59 -28.35
C TYR A 212 -17.93 15.33 -28.85
N ASP A 213 -17.20 14.54 -29.62
CA ASP A 213 -17.65 13.24 -30.12
C ASP A 213 -16.97 12.13 -29.29
N GLY A 214 -17.76 11.46 -28.44
CA GLY A 214 -17.29 10.41 -27.53
C GLY A 214 -16.92 9.10 -28.23
N GLU A 215 -17.37 8.86 -29.47
CA GLU A 215 -16.96 7.68 -30.23
C GLU A 215 -15.55 7.87 -30.82
N SER A 216 -15.28 9.07 -31.35
CA SER A 216 -14.00 9.41 -31.96
C SER A 216 -12.98 10.02 -30.97
N ASN A 217 -13.39 10.34 -29.75
CA ASN A 217 -12.62 11.11 -28.75
C ASN A 217 -12.07 12.45 -29.30
N MET A 218 -12.86 13.15 -30.11
CA MET A 218 -12.45 14.37 -30.81
C MET A 218 -13.38 15.55 -30.54
N PHE A 219 -12.82 16.74 -30.47
CA PHE A 219 -13.53 18.01 -30.36
C PHE A 219 -13.75 18.64 -31.74
N ALA A 220 -14.96 19.12 -32.00
CA ALA A 220 -15.26 19.92 -33.17
C ALA A 220 -14.94 21.40 -32.88
N VAL A 221 -14.03 21.96 -33.65
CA VAL A 221 -13.53 23.33 -33.48
C VAL A 221 -13.63 24.14 -34.76
N ARG A 222 -13.76 25.46 -34.62
CA ARG A 222 -13.62 26.42 -35.73
C ARG A 222 -12.50 27.39 -35.42
N TRP A 223 -11.66 27.70 -36.41
CA TRP A 223 -10.53 28.60 -36.22
C TRP A 223 -11.00 30.06 -36.15
N VAL A 224 -10.31 30.87 -35.36
CA VAL A 224 -10.59 32.30 -35.20
C VAL A 224 -9.40 33.09 -35.67
N LYS A 225 -9.61 34.00 -36.63
CA LYS A 225 -8.58 34.93 -37.10
C LYS A 225 -9.15 36.34 -37.11
N ASP A 226 -8.47 37.28 -36.46
CA ASP A 226 -8.89 38.69 -36.37
C ASP A 226 -10.36 38.86 -35.88
N ASN A 227 -10.76 38.09 -34.86
CA ASN A 227 -12.12 38.01 -34.31
C ASN A 227 -13.20 37.56 -35.32
N ARG A 228 -12.82 36.90 -36.41
CA ARG A 228 -13.74 36.25 -37.34
C ARG A 228 -13.54 34.74 -37.29
N GLU A 229 -14.65 34.03 -37.14
CA GLU A 229 -14.67 32.56 -37.19
C GLU A 229 -14.58 32.07 -38.62
N SER A 230 -13.88 30.96 -38.84
CA SER A 230 -13.92 30.20 -40.09
C SER A 230 -15.20 29.38 -40.17
N ASP A 231 -15.80 29.27 -41.36
CA ASP A 231 -16.96 28.38 -41.59
C ASP A 231 -16.61 26.88 -41.52
N GLU A 232 -15.32 26.55 -41.64
CA GLU A 232 -14.83 25.17 -41.61
C GLU A 232 -14.75 24.64 -40.17
N SER A 233 -15.42 23.50 -39.94
CA SER A 233 -15.31 22.73 -38.70
C SER A 233 -14.24 21.65 -38.82
N VAL A 234 -13.27 21.67 -37.92
CA VAL A 234 -12.15 20.73 -37.87
C VAL A 234 -12.26 19.88 -36.60
N LYS A 235 -11.85 18.62 -36.68
CA LYS A 235 -11.79 17.72 -35.52
C LYS A 235 -10.39 17.70 -34.93
N LEU A 236 -10.25 17.99 -33.63
CA LEU A 236 -8.99 17.96 -32.89
C LEU A 236 -9.06 17.00 -31.70
N LEU A 237 -7.94 16.38 -31.38
CA LEU A 237 -7.80 15.58 -30.16
C LEU A 237 -7.63 16.48 -28.93
N ARG A 238 -7.90 15.93 -27.74
CA ARG A 238 -7.73 16.67 -26.48
C ARG A 238 -6.32 17.23 -26.28
N MET A 239 -5.27 16.46 -26.63
CA MET A 239 -3.89 16.93 -26.56
C MET A 239 -3.55 18.05 -27.56
N GLN A 240 -4.36 18.22 -28.60
CA GLN A 240 -4.19 19.26 -29.61
C GLN A 240 -5.00 20.51 -29.27
N LEU A 241 -5.63 20.56 -28.09
CA LEU A 241 -6.56 21.60 -27.69
C LEU A 241 -6.27 22.07 -26.26
N LEU A 242 -5.96 23.35 -26.11
CA LEU A 242 -5.76 24.02 -24.82
C LEU A 242 -6.91 25.00 -24.59
N PHE A 243 -7.77 24.77 -23.60
CA PHE A 243 -8.81 25.74 -23.26
C PHE A 243 -8.20 26.99 -22.61
N LYS A 244 -8.68 28.20 -22.91
CA LYS A 244 -8.11 29.44 -22.32
C LYS A 244 -8.24 29.52 -20.79
N VAL A 245 -9.14 28.73 -20.22
CA VAL A 245 -9.39 28.64 -18.78
C VAL A 245 -8.60 27.51 -18.08
N GLU A 246 -7.85 26.73 -18.86
CA GLU A 246 -6.95 25.67 -18.41
C GLU A 246 -5.57 26.26 -18.07
N ASP A 247 -4.83 25.57 -17.19
CA ASP A 247 -3.46 25.95 -16.85
C ASP A 247 -2.49 25.56 -17.98
N PRO A 248 -1.88 26.53 -18.69
CA PRO A 248 -0.98 26.24 -19.82
C PRO A 248 0.31 25.55 -19.38
N VAL A 249 0.74 25.70 -18.12
CA VAL A 249 1.95 25.04 -17.59
C VAL A 249 1.69 23.54 -17.43
N LYS A 250 0.58 23.18 -16.76
CA LYS A 250 0.18 21.77 -16.62
C LYS A 250 -0.05 21.10 -17.97
N PHE A 251 -0.66 21.82 -18.90
CA PHE A 251 -0.89 21.32 -20.25
C PHE A 251 0.42 21.08 -21.02
N ALA A 252 1.40 22.00 -20.89
CA ALA A 252 2.72 21.80 -21.45
C ALA A 252 3.43 20.58 -20.82
N ASP A 253 3.35 20.41 -19.50
CA ASP A 253 3.93 19.26 -18.79
C ASP A 253 3.27 17.93 -19.22
N ARG A 254 1.95 17.91 -19.44
CA ARG A 254 1.20 16.78 -20.02
C ARG A 254 1.75 16.38 -21.39
N LEU A 255 1.94 17.35 -22.29
CA LEU A 255 2.50 17.10 -23.62
C LEU A 255 3.94 16.58 -23.55
N VAL A 256 4.76 17.10 -22.64
CA VAL A 256 6.11 16.58 -22.39
C VAL A 256 6.08 15.14 -21.94
N ALA A 257 5.23 14.82 -20.96
CA ALA A 257 5.08 13.46 -20.45
C ALA A 257 4.66 12.50 -21.58
N ALA A 258 3.69 12.88 -22.41
CA ALA A 258 3.24 12.08 -23.55
C ALA A 258 4.38 11.85 -24.57
N HIS A 259 5.09 12.91 -24.95
CA HIS A 259 6.24 12.81 -25.88
C HIS A 259 7.38 11.97 -25.31
N GLN A 260 7.67 12.11 -24.02
CA GLN A 260 8.70 11.33 -23.35
C GLN A 260 8.31 9.85 -23.24
N SER A 261 7.07 9.56 -22.86
CA SER A 261 6.54 8.20 -22.79
C SER A 261 6.56 7.50 -24.15
N ARG A 262 6.17 8.21 -25.21
CA ARG A 262 6.30 7.71 -26.59
C ARG A 262 7.75 7.40 -26.96
N ARG A 263 8.70 8.31 -26.66
CA ARG A 263 10.13 8.08 -26.89
C ARG A 263 10.66 6.86 -26.16
N TRP A 264 10.24 6.66 -24.91
CA TRP A 264 10.58 5.47 -24.13
C TRP A 264 10.00 4.21 -24.74
N ALA A 265 8.73 4.22 -25.18
CA ALA A 265 8.09 3.07 -25.80
C ALA A 265 8.77 2.67 -27.11
N GLU A 266 9.06 3.62 -28.00
CA GLU A 266 9.80 3.37 -29.24
C GLU A 266 11.20 2.78 -28.94
N SER A 267 11.90 3.35 -27.98
CA SER A 267 13.22 2.88 -27.56
C SER A 267 13.17 1.49 -26.94
N LEU A 268 12.15 1.20 -26.13
CA LEU A 268 11.93 -0.13 -25.54
C LEU A 268 11.60 -1.18 -26.60
N ILE A 269 10.82 -0.84 -27.62
CA ILE A 269 10.53 -1.75 -28.73
C ILE A 269 11.81 -2.07 -29.48
N LYS A 270 12.60 -1.05 -29.86
CA LYS A 270 13.90 -1.25 -30.52
C LYS A 270 14.86 -2.06 -29.65
N TYR A 271 14.94 -1.75 -28.37
CA TYR A 271 15.77 -2.45 -27.39
C TYR A 271 15.41 -3.93 -27.27
N ASN A 272 14.12 -4.26 -27.10
CA ASN A 272 13.68 -5.65 -27.04
C ASN A 272 13.90 -6.34 -28.37
N TYR A 273 13.63 -5.67 -29.49
CA TYR A 273 13.90 -6.20 -30.82
C TYR A 273 15.38 -6.56 -31.00
N TYR A 274 16.31 -5.71 -30.57
CA TYR A 274 17.73 -6.03 -30.63
C TYR A 274 18.07 -7.28 -29.81
N ILE A 275 17.56 -7.39 -28.58
CA ILE A 275 17.80 -8.54 -27.72
C ILE A 275 17.22 -9.83 -28.30
N ASP A 276 16.01 -9.76 -28.85
CA ASP A 276 15.30 -10.92 -29.39
C ASP A 276 15.96 -11.45 -30.68
N ASN A 277 16.66 -10.58 -31.42
CA ASN A 277 17.41 -10.96 -32.62
C ASN A 277 18.89 -11.27 -32.34
N MET A 278 19.35 -11.22 -31.09
CA MET A 278 20.71 -11.67 -30.75
C MET A 278 20.79 -13.20 -30.84
N PRO A 279 21.90 -13.75 -31.39
CA PRO A 279 22.09 -15.19 -31.47
C PRO A 279 22.09 -15.82 -30.07
N THR A 280 21.56 -17.03 -29.97
CA THR A 280 21.47 -17.80 -28.71
C THR A 280 22.33 -19.06 -28.72
N ASP A 281 23.02 -19.34 -29.83
CA ASP A 281 23.78 -20.58 -30.03
C ASP A 281 24.94 -20.76 -29.03
N ASP A 282 25.59 -19.66 -28.66
CA ASP A 282 26.73 -19.66 -27.73
C ASP A 282 26.32 -19.60 -26.25
N ILE A 283 25.01 -19.46 -25.97
CA ILE A 283 24.53 -19.36 -24.59
C ILE A 283 24.31 -20.74 -24.02
N LYS A 284 25.11 -21.08 -23.00
CA LYS A 284 24.96 -22.32 -22.25
C LYS A 284 23.56 -22.38 -21.63
N ALA A 285 22.71 -23.27 -22.15
CA ALA A 285 21.39 -23.55 -21.59
C ALA A 285 21.47 -24.15 -20.18
N LEU A 286 20.31 -24.31 -19.53
CA LEU A 286 20.23 -25.02 -18.25
C LEU A 286 20.74 -26.46 -18.44
N GLY A 287 21.63 -26.91 -17.55
CA GLY A 287 22.13 -28.29 -17.63
C GLY A 287 21.06 -29.31 -17.24
N ASP A 288 21.13 -30.53 -17.78
CA ASP A 288 20.21 -31.64 -17.45
C ASP A 288 19.95 -31.83 -15.94
N PRO A 289 20.95 -31.69 -15.02
CA PRO A 289 20.70 -31.81 -13.59
C PRO A 289 19.81 -30.69 -13.04
N GLN A 290 19.92 -29.47 -13.59
CA GLN A 290 19.12 -28.32 -13.19
C GLN A 290 17.69 -28.45 -13.71
N GLU A 291 17.51 -28.88 -14.97
CA GLU A 291 16.19 -29.14 -15.53
C GLU A 291 15.42 -30.19 -14.73
N LYS A 292 16.08 -31.29 -14.36
CA LYS A 292 15.49 -32.34 -13.51
C LYS A 292 15.10 -31.80 -12.12
N ARG A 293 15.90 -30.91 -11.54
CA ARG A 293 15.61 -30.29 -10.25
C ARG A 293 14.39 -29.36 -10.33
N ILE A 294 14.33 -28.51 -11.37
CA ILE A 294 13.21 -27.59 -11.61
C ILE A 294 11.92 -28.39 -11.85
N ALA A 295 11.97 -29.40 -12.71
CA ALA A 295 10.83 -30.28 -12.98
C ALA A 295 10.40 -31.07 -11.73
N GLY A 296 11.34 -31.48 -10.88
CA GLY A 296 11.06 -32.14 -9.60
C GLY A 296 10.37 -31.21 -8.61
N ALA A 297 10.85 -29.98 -8.47
CA ALA A 297 10.25 -28.97 -7.59
C ALA A 297 8.83 -28.58 -8.05
N ALA A 298 8.61 -28.40 -9.36
CA ALA A 298 7.31 -28.09 -9.93
C ALA A 298 6.26 -29.22 -9.70
N ARG A 299 6.71 -30.45 -9.47
CA ARG A 299 5.86 -31.63 -9.21
C ARG A 299 5.63 -31.92 -7.74
N ASN A 300 5.87 -30.97 -6.83
CA ASN A 300 5.69 -31.20 -5.39
C ASN A 300 4.19 -31.36 -4.98
N MET A 301 3.25 -31.02 -5.86
CA MET A 301 1.81 -31.14 -5.56
C MET A 301 1.23 -32.48 -6.01
N GLN A 302 0.51 -33.17 -5.11
CA GLN A 302 -0.07 -34.50 -5.36
C GLN A 302 -0.98 -34.55 -6.60
N LYS A 303 -1.78 -33.51 -6.83
CA LYS A 303 -2.64 -33.38 -8.03
C LYS A 303 -1.84 -33.33 -9.34
N ILE A 304 -0.67 -32.68 -9.32
CA ILE A 304 0.23 -32.54 -10.48
C ILE A 304 0.98 -33.86 -10.73
N ARG A 305 1.36 -34.59 -9.67
CA ARG A 305 1.98 -35.92 -9.79
C ARG A 305 1.06 -36.96 -10.43
N GLN A 306 -0.25 -36.85 -10.23
CA GLN A 306 -1.26 -37.77 -10.77
C GLN A 306 -1.64 -37.47 -12.22
N ALA A 307 -1.28 -36.29 -12.76
CA ALA A 307 -1.56 -35.93 -14.14
C ALA A 307 -0.61 -36.68 -15.11
N LYS A 308 -1.14 -37.63 -15.89
CA LYS A 308 -0.38 -38.49 -16.81
C LYS A 308 0.25 -37.79 -18.01
N LYS A 309 -0.21 -36.59 -18.39
CA LYS A 309 0.27 -35.84 -19.56
C LYS A 309 0.46 -34.36 -19.21
N LEU A 310 1.60 -34.03 -18.61
CA LEU A 310 2.02 -32.64 -18.43
C LEU A 310 3.06 -32.28 -19.49
N PRO A 311 2.90 -31.17 -20.24
CA PRO A 311 3.84 -30.74 -21.27
C PRO A 311 5.09 -30.08 -20.66
N VAL A 312 5.80 -30.81 -19.79
CA VAL A 312 6.98 -30.29 -19.08
C VAL A 312 8.11 -29.93 -20.04
N LYS A 313 8.25 -30.66 -21.16
CA LYS A 313 9.30 -30.40 -22.15
C LYS A 313 9.14 -29.04 -22.84
N ALA A 314 7.91 -28.66 -23.21
CA ALA A 314 7.65 -27.36 -23.85
C ALA A 314 7.96 -26.20 -22.88
N LEU A 315 7.55 -26.34 -21.61
CA LEU A 315 7.84 -25.35 -20.58
C LEU A 315 9.35 -25.23 -20.29
N LEU A 316 10.09 -26.35 -20.28
CA LEU A 316 11.55 -26.31 -20.14
C LEU A 316 12.23 -25.62 -21.32
N GLN A 317 11.74 -25.83 -22.55
CA GLN A 317 12.22 -25.13 -23.74
C GLN A 317 11.95 -23.61 -23.64
N GLU A 318 10.77 -23.22 -23.18
CA GLU A 318 10.42 -21.81 -22.94
C GLU A 318 11.33 -21.19 -21.87
N ILE A 319 11.57 -21.89 -20.74
CA ILE A 319 12.49 -21.44 -19.70
C ILE A 319 13.90 -21.27 -20.25
N ASN A 320 14.39 -22.21 -21.06
CA ASN A 320 15.72 -22.11 -21.68
C ASN A 320 15.80 -20.92 -22.64
N LEU A 321 14.75 -20.66 -23.43
CA LEU A 321 14.68 -19.50 -24.31
C LEU A 321 14.68 -18.19 -23.52
N MET A 322 13.89 -18.11 -22.44
CA MET A 322 13.86 -16.95 -21.56
C MET A 322 15.21 -16.73 -20.87
N PHE A 323 15.88 -17.80 -20.45
CA PHE A 323 17.22 -17.73 -19.89
C PHE A 323 18.22 -17.18 -20.92
N ALA A 324 18.21 -17.72 -22.14
CA ALA A 324 19.06 -17.25 -23.24
C ALA A 324 18.82 -15.77 -23.55
N ARG A 325 17.55 -15.36 -23.69
CA ARG A 325 17.15 -13.96 -23.85
C ARG A 325 17.66 -13.07 -22.72
N THR A 326 17.60 -13.55 -21.47
CA THR A 326 18.08 -12.81 -20.30
C THR A 326 19.60 -12.64 -20.32
N MET A 327 20.34 -13.67 -20.73
CA MET A 327 21.80 -13.58 -20.91
C MET A 327 22.17 -12.59 -22.02
N ASN A 328 21.45 -12.62 -23.14
CA ASN A 328 21.59 -11.62 -24.21
C ASN A 328 21.31 -10.21 -23.71
N LYS A 329 20.23 -10.03 -22.93
CA LYS A 329 19.92 -8.75 -22.29
C LYS A 329 21.06 -8.25 -21.40
N ILE A 330 21.66 -9.11 -20.56
CA ILE A 330 22.77 -8.72 -19.68
C ILE A 330 24.00 -8.32 -20.51
N ALA A 331 24.33 -9.10 -21.54
CA ALA A 331 25.44 -8.81 -22.44
C ALA A 331 25.22 -7.48 -23.20
N PHE A 332 24.02 -7.28 -23.73
CA PHE A 332 23.60 -6.06 -24.42
C PHE A 332 23.66 -4.85 -23.49
N ASP A 333 23.09 -4.93 -22.29
CA ASP A 333 23.13 -3.86 -21.29
C ASP A 333 24.58 -3.48 -20.95
N LYS A 334 25.46 -4.46 -20.80
CA LYS A 334 26.88 -4.22 -20.54
C LYS A 334 27.56 -3.50 -21.72
N HIS A 335 27.32 -3.96 -22.95
CA HIS A 335 27.90 -3.37 -24.14
C HIS A 335 27.39 -1.93 -24.38
N MET A 336 26.08 -1.72 -24.27
CA MET A 336 25.43 -0.42 -24.41
C MET A 336 25.96 0.60 -23.38
N ASN A 337 26.19 0.18 -22.13
CA ASN A 337 26.76 1.05 -21.11
C ASN A 337 28.23 1.41 -21.37
N GLN A 338 28.99 0.53 -22.04
CA GLN A 338 30.39 0.76 -22.39
C GLN A 338 30.56 1.62 -23.65
N ASN A 339 29.64 1.49 -24.61
CA ASN A 339 29.73 2.10 -25.94
C ASN A 339 28.60 3.10 -26.22
N ARG A 340 28.27 3.97 -25.27
CA ARG A 340 27.10 4.85 -25.34
C ARG A 340 27.10 5.82 -26.54
N GLU A 341 28.27 6.14 -27.08
CA GLU A 341 28.45 7.04 -28.23
C GLU A 341 28.17 6.37 -29.59
N ASP A 342 27.96 5.04 -29.63
CA ASP A 342 27.61 4.35 -30.87
C ASP A 342 26.24 4.84 -31.38
N ARG A 343 26.14 5.06 -32.69
CA ARG A 343 24.91 5.50 -33.36
C ARG A 343 23.74 4.56 -33.08
N MET A 344 24.00 3.27 -32.87
CA MET A 344 22.97 2.29 -32.54
C MET A 344 22.31 2.54 -31.17
N TYR A 345 23.06 3.07 -30.21
CA TYR A 345 22.60 3.25 -28.82
C TYR A 345 22.24 4.70 -28.48
N ARG A 346 22.81 5.66 -29.20
CA ARG A 346 22.56 7.10 -28.99
C ARG A 346 21.07 7.44 -29.05
N ASP A 347 20.35 6.79 -29.95
CA ASP A 347 18.92 7.05 -30.19
C ASP A 347 18.00 6.18 -29.29
N LEU A 348 18.56 5.35 -28.40
CA LEU A 348 17.82 4.53 -27.42
C LEU A 348 17.72 5.26 -26.08
N GLU A 349 16.66 6.05 -25.91
CA GLU A 349 16.31 6.67 -24.64
C GLU A 349 15.47 5.69 -23.81
N LEU A 350 16.10 4.89 -22.96
CA LEU A 350 15.39 3.98 -22.07
C LEU A 350 14.82 4.73 -20.85
N PRO A 351 13.66 4.29 -20.32
CA PRO A 351 13.14 4.85 -19.09
C PRO A 351 14.12 4.63 -17.93
N PRO A 352 14.17 5.56 -16.96
CA PRO A 352 15.04 5.41 -15.80
C PRO A 352 14.68 4.14 -15.04
N LYS A 353 15.69 3.36 -14.65
CA LYS A 353 15.49 2.17 -13.82
C LYS A 353 14.94 2.63 -12.47
N ALA A 354 13.87 1.99 -12.00
CA ALA A 354 13.37 2.20 -10.66
C ALA A 354 14.51 1.96 -9.66
N LEU A 355 14.72 2.91 -8.76
CA LEU A 355 15.70 2.75 -7.69
C LEU A 355 15.27 1.55 -6.85
N PRO A 356 16.17 0.58 -6.59
CA PRO A 356 15.83 -0.51 -5.69
C PRO A 356 15.49 0.07 -4.32
N PRO A 357 14.54 -0.53 -3.58
CA PRO A 357 14.29 -0.12 -2.21
C PRO A 357 15.59 -0.19 -1.42
N PRO A 358 15.80 0.70 -0.43
CA PRO A 358 16.97 0.62 0.42
C PRO A 358 17.03 -0.78 1.05
N PRO A 359 18.24 -1.32 1.27
CA PRO A 359 18.37 -2.60 1.94
C PRO A 359 17.64 -2.53 3.29
N PRO A 360 16.84 -3.56 3.66
CA PRO A 360 16.18 -3.56 4.95
C PRO A 360 17.22 -3.53 6.07
N GLU A 361 16.94 -2.79 7.15
CA GLU A 361 17.85 -2.61 8.28
C GLU A 361 18.18 -3.95 8.97
N PHE A 362 17.21 -4.86 9.02
CA PHE A 362 17.36 -6.21 9.56
C PHE A 362 16.85 -7.24 8.54
N GLY A 363 17.53 -8.39 8.46
CA GLY A 363 17.09 -9.54 7.65
C GLY A 363 16.00 -10.40 8.33
N LEU A 364 15.38 -9.92 9.40
CA LEU A 364 14.39 -10.64 10.19
C LEU A 364 13.01 -10.01 9.95
N VAL A 365 11.98 -10.87 9.91
CA VAL A 365 10.58 -10.41 9.86
C VAL A 365 10.27 -9.68 11.16
N GLU A 366 9.72 -8.46 11.08
CA GLU A 366 9.24 -7.74 12.25
C GLU A 366 8.13 -8.53 12.93
N THR A 367 8.43 -9.11 14.09
CA THR A 367 7.41 -9.75 14.93
C THR A 367 6.73 -8.68 15.79
N PRO A 368 5.40 -8.68 15.88
CA PRO A 368 4.69 -7.81 16.82
C PRO A 368 5.23 -7.98 18.25
N PRO A 369 5.19 -6.94 19.09
CA PRO A 369 5.60 -7.06 20.49
C PRO A 369 4.66 -8.03 21.22
N HIS A 370 5.14 -9.23 21.51
CA HIS A 370 4.41 -10.25 22.26
C HIS A 370 4.89 -10.29 23.71
N ASP A 371 4.00 -10.00 24.65
CA ASP A 371 4.25 -10.21 26.07
C ASP A 371 4.09 -11.71 26.40
N PHE A 372 5.17 -12.45 26.17
CA PHE A 372 5.22 -13.88 26.47
C PHE A 372 4.83 -14.18 27.91
N THR A 373 5.28 -13.35 28.87
CA THR A 373 5.00 -13.54 30.29
C THR A 373 3.51 -13.49 30.58
N ARG A 374 2.80 -12.50 30.03
CA ARG A 374 1.34 -12.40 30.19
C ARG A 374 0.60 -13.56 29.54
N VAL A 375 0.97 -13.93 28.32
CA VAL A 375 0.32 -15.04 27.59
C VAL A 375 0.56 -16.36 28.31
N PHE A 376 1.78 -16.59 28.80
CA PHE A 376 2.15 -17.77 29.55
C PHE A 376 1.40 -17.84 30.89
N ALA A 377 1.30 -16.74 31.64
CA ALA A 377 0.51 -16.69 32.87
C ALA A 377 -0.97 -17.02 32.62
N ALA A 378 -1.57 -16.45 31.58
CA ALA A 378 -2.95 -16.74 31.20
C ALA A 378 -3.15 -18.22 30.83
N PHE A 379 -2.21 -18.81 30.09
CA PHE A 379 -2.20 -20.24 29.76
C PHE A 379 -2.07 -21.11 31.01
N CYS A 380 -1.16 -20.76 31.93
CA CYS A 380 -1.01 -21.47 33.19
C CYS A 380 -2.26 -21.40 34.06
N VAL A 381 -3.04 -20.31 34.02
CA VAL A 381 -4.32 -20.21 34.75
C VAL A 381 -5.43 -21.03 34.08
N SER A 382 -5.52 -21.02 32.74
CA SER A 382 -6.58 -21.72 32.01
C SER A 382 -6.35 -23.24 31.89
N SER A 383 -5.10 -23.68 31.83
CA SER A 383 -4.75 -25.08 31.63
C SER A 383 -4.77 -25.91 32.93
N LEU A 384 -5.23 -27.15 32.82
CA LEU A 384 -5.12 -28.17 33.86
C LEU A 384 -3.78 -28.93 33.81
N TYR A 385 -3.13 -28.96 32.64
CA TYR A 385 -1.91 -29.75 32.37
C TYR A 385 -0.62 -29.03 32.77
N VAL A 386 -0.68 -28.25 33.86
CA VAL A 386 0.47 -27.47 34.35
C VAL A 386 1.27 -28.24 35.39
N ARG A 387 0.61 -29.18 36.08
CA ARG A 387 1.17 -29.96 37.19
C ARG A 387 1.26 -31.44 36.82
N SER A 388 2.38 -32.07 37.17
CA SER A 388 2.62 -33.49 36.88
C SER A 388 1.62 -34.39 37.62
N GLU A 389 1.20 -34.00 38.82
CA GLU A 389 0.23 -34.75 39.64
C GLU A 389 -1.11 -34.91 38.90
N VAL A 390 -1.56 -33.87 38.19
CA VAL A 390 -2.79 -33.89 37.39
C VAL A 390 -2.66 -34.87 36.22
N ILE A 391 -1.49 -34.88 35.56
CA ILE A 391 -1.22 -35.76 34.42
C ILE A 391 -1.19 -37.23 34.87
N HIS A 392 -0.52 -37.51 35.98
CA HIS A 392 -0.45 -38.86 36.56
C HIS A 392 -1.82 -39.36 37.02
N ALA A 393 -2.60 -38.52 37.70
CA ALA A 393 -3.96 -38.87 38.12
C ALA A 393 -4.87 -39.16 36.92
N LEU A 394 -4.89 -38.29 35.90
CA LEU A 394 -5.72 -38.51 34.70
C LEU A 394 -5.29 -39.77 33.91
N ARG A 395 -3.99 -40.08 33.89
CA ARG A 395 -3.49 -41.31 33.27
C ARG A 395 -3.98 -42.56 33.99
N GLU A 396 -3.90 -42.61 35.33
CA GLU A 396 -4.38 -43.76 36.11
C GLU A 396 -5.92 -43.87 36.04
N ILE A 397 -6.66 -42.76 36.15
CA ILE A 397 -8.12 -42.76 35.99
C ILE A 397 -8.51 -43.31 34.60
N ARG A 398 -7.82 -42.90 33.54
CA ARG A 398 -8.07 -43.42 32.20
C ARG A 398 -7.72 -44.90 32.07
N ALA A 399 -6.71 -45.40 32.77
CA ALA A 399 -6.39 -46.82 32.79
C ALA A 399 -7.50 -47.66 33.44
N GLU A 400 -8.06 -47.19 34.56
CA GLU A 400 -9.23 -47.81 35.20
C GLU A 400 -10.47 -47.79 34.29
N CYS A 401 -10.75 -46.64 33.65
CA CYS A 401 -11.81 -46.50 32.64
C CYS A 401 -11.65 -47.51 31.49
N ASN A 402 -10.45 -47.65 30.94
CA ASN A 402 -10.18 -48.60 29.87
C ASN A 402 -10.33 -50.06 30.33
N ALA A 403 -10.00 -50.37 31.59
CA ALA A 403 -10.22 -51.70 32.14
C ALA A 403 -11.72 -52.05 32.20
N VAL A 404 -12.59 -51.08 32.53
CA VAL A 404 -14.05 -51.26 32.51
C VAL A 404 -14.57 -51.57 31.11
N LEU A 405 -14.05 -50.90 30.06
CA LEU A 405 -14.42 -51.17 28.67
C LEU A 405 -14.16 -52.61 28.22
N THR A 406 -13.23 -53.32 28.85
CA THR A 406 -12.94 -54.73 28.53
C THR A 406 -13.88 -55.73 29.20
N ARG A 407 -14.72 -55.27 30.15
CA ARG A 407 -15.64 -56.15 30.89
C ARG A 407 -16.92 -56.40 30.09
N CYS A 408 -17.41 -57.62 30.12
CA CYS A 408 -18.68 -57.99 29.48
C CYS A 408 -19.82 -58.00 30.50
N ILE A 409 -20.97 -57.45 30.11
CA ILE A 409 -22.21 -57.46 30.92
C ILE A 409 -22.74 -58.89 31.11
N TYR A 410 -22.56 -59.73 30.10
CA TYR A 410 -22.99 -61.12 30.10
C TYR A 410 -21.81 -62.08 30.25
N ASN A 411 -22.06 -63.23 30.85
CA ASN A 411 -21.12 -64.33 30.79
C ASN A 411 -21.20 -65.00 29.41
N VAL A 412 -20.23 -64.72 28.54
CA VAL A 412 -20.17 -65.20 27.15
C VAL A 412 -19.45 -66.55 27.02
N LYS A 413 -18.79 -67.05 28.08
CA LYS A 413 -18.00 -68.29 28.05
C LYS A 413 -18.50 -69.30 29.09
N PRO A 414 -19.67 -69.93 28.88
CA PRO A 414 -20.14 -70.99 29.77
C PRO A 414 -19.18 -72.19 29.70
N THR A 415 -18.72 -72.66 30.86
CA THR A 415 -17.79 -73.79 30.99
C THR A 415 -18.48 -75.16 30.86
N LYS A 416 -19.82 -75.21 30.91
CA LYS A 416 -20.64 -76.42 30.81
C LYS A 416 -22.00 -76.12 30.19
N ALA A 417 -22.59 -77.11 29.54
CA ALA A 417 -24.01 -77.09 29.19
C ALA A 417 -24.87 -77.02 30.47
N MET A 418 -25.82 -76.10 30.51
CA MET A 418 -26.67 -75.79 31.67
C MET A 418 -28.13 -75.65 31.24
N LYS A 419 -29.06 -75.84 32.17
CA LYS A 419 -30.50 -75.63 31.90
C LYS A 419 -30.82 -74.15 31.74
N LEU A 420 -31.95 -73.82 31.11
CA LEU A 420 -32.37 -72.43 30.87
C LEU A 420 -32.47 -71.60 32.15
N GLU A 421 -32.99 -72.18 33.24
CA GLU A 421 -33.10 -71.46 34.53
C GLU A 421 -31.73 -71.23 35.19
N GLU A 422 -30.82 -72.20 35.11
CA GLU A 422 -29.43 -72.06 35.58
C GLU A 422 -28.68 -70.99 34.77
N PHE A 423 -28.92 -70.92 33.46
CA PHE A 423 -28.39 -69.87 32.59
C PHE A 423 -28.92 -68.49 32.99
N LYS A 424 -30.23 -68.33 33.16
CA LYS A 424 -30.83 -67.05 33.61
C LYS A 424 -30.27 -66.62 34.96
N GLN A 425 -30.11 -67.55 35.90
CA GLN A 425 -29.53 -67.26 37.22
C GLN A 425 -28.06 -66.83 37.12
N THR A 426 -27.27 -67.50 36.28
CA THR A 426 -25.86 -67.15 36.05
C THR A 426 -25.73 -65.77 35.40
N GLN A 427 -26.58 -65.43 34.43
CA GLN A 427 -26.57 -64.09 33.81
C GLN A 427 -27.04 -63.01 34.79
N ARG A 428 -28.08 -63.26 35.59
CA ARG A 428 -28.50 -62.32 36.64
C ARG A 428 -27.40 -62.08 37.67
N ALA A 429 -26.70 -63.14 38.09
CA ALA A 429 -25.56 -63.02 39.01
C ALA A 429 -24.40 -62.21 38.39
N ALA A 430 -24.08 -62.43 37.11
CA ALA A 430 -23.05 -61.67 36.39
C ALA A 430 -23.40 -60.18 36.27
N ILE A 431 -24.67 -59.86 35.96
CA ILE A 431 -25.16 -58.48 35.90
C ILE A 431 -25.08 -57.81 37.28
N SER A 432 -25.55 -58.49 38.34
CA SER A 432 -25.48 -57.96 39.71
C SER A 432 -24.04 -57.75 40.18
N GLN A 433 -23.13 -58.66 39.84
CA GLN A 433 -21.70 -58.52 40.16
C GLN A 433 -21.08 -57.34 39.43
N LEU A 434 -21.34 -57.18 38.13
CA LEU A 434 -20.83 -56.03 37.37
C LEU A 434 -21.43 -54.71 37.88
N ALA A 435 -22.71 -54.68 38.22
CA ALA A 435 -23.36 -53.50 38.80
C ALA A 435 -22.70 -53.09 40.12
N PHE A 436 -22.44 -54.05 41.02
CA PHE A 436 -21.73 -53.81 42.27
C PHE A 436 -20.30 -53.31 42.03
N ASP A 437 -19.57 -53.95 41.11
CA ASP A 437 -18.21 -53.54 40.75
C ASP A 437 -18.15 -52.11 40.20
N LEU A 438 -19.12 -51.71 39.36
CA LEU A 438 -19.18 -50.36 38.79
C LEU A 438 -19.56 -49.30 39.83
N GLN A 439 -20.50 -49.61 40.73
CA GLN A 439 -20.99 -48.67 41.74
C GLN A 439 -20.01 -48.48 42.89
N GLU A 440 -19.46 -49.57 43.42
CA GLU A 440 -18.63 -49.53 44.62
C GLU A 440 -17.14 -49.58 44.26
N THR A 441 -16.71 -50.63 43.57
CA THR A 441 -15.27 -50.90 43.40
C THR A 441 -14.61 -49.87 42.49
N TRP A 442 -15.23 -49.55 41.35
CA TRP A 442 -14.67 -48.63 40.37
C TRP A 442 -14.68 -47.18 40.87
N ALA A 443 -15.78 -46.74 41.48
CA ALA A 443 -15.86 -45.40 42.07
C ALA A 443 -14.83 -45.22 43.21
N GLN A 444 -14.67 -46.21 44.09
CA GLN A 444 -13.67 -46.18 45.15
C GLN A 444 -12.24 -46.19 44.61
N ASN A 445 -11.95 -46.91 43.52
CA ASN A 445 -10.63 -46.90 42.89
C ASN A 445 -10.29 -45.54 42.30
N VAL A 446 -11.22 -44.90 41.58
CA VAL A 446 -11.03 -43.54 41.06
C VAL A 446 -10.82 -42.55 42.22
N GLN A 447 -11.59 -42.66 43.30
CA GLN A 447 -11.40 -41.84 44.49
C GLN A 447 -10.01 -42.04 45.11
N LYS A 448 -9.55 -43.29 45.26
CA LYS A 448 -8.21 -43.60 45.79
C LYS A 448 -7.11 -42.99 44.93
N ILE A 449 -7.24 -43.02 43.60
CA ILE A 449 -6.28 -42.41 42.68
C ILE A 449 -6.22 -40.88 42.87
N VAL A 450 -7.38 -40.23 43.00
CA VAL A 450 -7.45 -38.78 43.27
C VAL A 450 -6.79 -38.46 44.62
N VAL A 451 -7.13 -39.19 45.69
CA VAL A 451 -6.53 -38.95 47.01
C VAL A 451 -5.02 -39.20 46.99
N LYS A 452 -4.55 -40.27 46.34
CA LYS A 452 -3.13 -40.62 46.22
C LYS A 452 -2.28 -39.49 45.63
N TYR A 453 -2.75 -38.83 44.57
CA TYR A 453 -1.95 -37.81 43.87
C TYR A 453 -2.14 -36.39 44.38
N PHE A 454 -3.23 -36.12 45.08
CA PHE A 454 -3.56 -34.77 45.53
C PHE A 454 -3.53 -34.60 47.07
N ALA A 455 -3.35 -35.66 47.86
CA ALA A 455 -3.27 -35.55 49.33
C ALA A 455 -2.05 -34.73 49.79
N ASP A 456 -0.92 -34.88 49.12
CA ASP A 456 0.32 -34.14 49.42
C ASP A 456 0.39 -32.79 48.67
N VAL A 457 -0.61 -32.50 47.83
CA VAL A 457 -0.73 -31.22 47.14
C VAL A 457 -1.29 -30.20 48.12
N GLY A 458 -0.38 -29.48 48.79
CA GLY A 458 -0.74 -28.42 49.75
C GLY A 458 -1.48 -27.23 49.12
N LYS A 459 -1.61 -26.14 49.90
CA LYS A 459 -2.42 -24.95 49.57
C LYS A 459 -2.23 -24.46 48.13
N GLY A 460 -3.32 -24.40 47.36
CA GLY A 460 -3.33 -23.90 45.99
C GLY A 460 -4.59 -24.30 45.21
N TRP A 461 -4.58 -24.08 43.89
CA TRP A 461 -5.73 -24.34 43.01
C TRP A 461 -6.21 -25.81 42.93
N PHE A 462 -5.43 -26.75 43.49
CA PHE A 462 -5.68 -28.20 43.50
C PHE A 462 -5.83 -28.79 44.90
N ASP A 463 -6.19 -27.97 45.89
CA ASP A 463 -6.40 -28.41 47.27
C ASP A 463 -7.68 -29.24 47.42
N ILE A 464 -7.58 -30.47 47.94
CA ILE A 464 -8.74 -31.33 48.24
C ILE A 464 -9.38 -30.96 49.60
N SER A 465 -8.63 -30.31 50.49
CA SER A 465 -9.10 -29.90 51.82
C SER A 465 -9.84 -28.56 51.83
N GLU A 466 -10.09 -27.98 50.65
CA GLU A 466 -10.78 -26.70 50.49
C GLU A 466 -12.22 -26.77 51.02
N THR A 467 -12.49 -26.04 52.09
CA THR A 467 -13.81 -25.96 52.75
C THR A 467 -14.64 -24.78 52.24
N ASN A 468 -14.03 -23.79 51.59
CA ASN A 468 -14.74 -22.65 51.02
C ASN A 468 -15.36 -23.00 49.66
N LYS A 469 -16.69 -22.88 49.57
CA LYS A 469 -17.48 -23.16 48.36
C LYS A 469 -17.08 -22.26 47.17
N GLU A 470 -16.73 -21.00 47.41
CA GLU A 470 -16.33 -20.08 46.34
C GLU A 470 -14.95 -20.43 45.78
N SER A 471 -13.97 -20.68 46.65
CA SER A 471 -12.65 -21.16 46.26
C SER A 471 -12.72 -22.50 45.51
N TYR A 472 -13.59 -23.43 45.94
CA TYR A 472 -13.81 -24.69 45.23
C TYR A 472 -14.43 -24.49 43.84
N ASN A 473 -15.39 -23.56 43.71
CA ASN A 473 -16.06 -23.29 42.43
C ASN A 473 -15.13 -22.68 41.38
N TYR A 474 -14.22 -21.79 41.80
CA TYR A 474 -13.20 -21.20 40.93
C TYR A 474 -11.91 -22.05 40.85
N GLY A 475 -11.78 -23.05 41.72
CA GLY A 475 -10.65 -23.96 41.80
C GLY A 475 -10.49 -24.86 40.58
N LYS A 476 -9.25 -25.29 40.33
CA LYS A 476 -8.95 -26.24 39.26
C LYS A 476 -9.27 -27.68 39.64
N ILE A 477 -9.33 -27.98 40.95
CA ILE A 477 -9.74 -29.29 41.46
C ILE A 477 -11.13 -29.68 40.97
N LYS A 478 -12.11 -28.76 41.02
CA LYS A 478 -13.47 -29.00 40.51
C LYS A 478 -13.48 -29.32 39.02
N LYS A 479 -12.72 -28.56 38.22
CA LYS A 479 -12.60 -28.79 36.76
C LYS A 479 -11.96 -30.16 36.47
N MET A 480 -10.96 -30.55 37.25
CA MET A 480 -10.31 -31.87 37.14
C MET A 480 -11.26 -33.01 37.51
N LEU A 481 -12.01 -32.89 38.61
CA LEU A 481 -13.03 -33.87 39.00
C LEU A 481 -14.15 -33.99 37.97
N LEU A 482 -14.54 -32.89 37.35
CA LEU A 482 -15.53 -32.87 36.28
C LEU A 482 -15.01 -33.59 35.02
N VAL A 483 -13.73 -33.41 34.66
CA VAL A 483 -13.09 -34.19 33.60
C VAL A 483 -13.06 -35.68 33.94
N ALA A 484 -12.73 -36.05 35.18
CA ALA A 484 -12.77 -37.45 35.63
C ALA A 484 -14.19 -38.03 35.53
N SER A 485 -15.21 -37.28 35.94
CA SER A 485 -16.61 -37.68 35.81
C SER A 485 -17.02 -37.89 34.35
N PHE A 486 -16.60 -37.01 33.44
CA PHE A 486 -16.85 -37.20 32.01
C PHE A 486 -16.13 -38.42 31.44
N LEU A 487 -14.90 -38.70 31.85
CA LEU A 487 -14.19 -39.93 31.43
C LEU A 487 -14.91 -41.18 31.91
N MET A 488 -15.42 -41.17 33.15
CA MET A 488 -16.23 -42.28 33.67
C MET A 488 -17.55 -42.41 32.88
N GLN A 489 -18.26 -41.32 32.64
CA GLN A 489 -19.51 -41.34 31.86
C GLN A 489 -19.30 -41.85 30.43
N ASP A 490 -18.21 -41.42 29.77
CA ASP A 490 -17.87 -41.86 28.42
C ASP A 490 -17.51 -43.35 28.37
N SER A 491 -16.91 -43.89 29.44
CA SER A 491 -16.58 -45.31 29.53
C SER A 491 -17.81 -46.21 29.79
N LEU A 492 -18.93 -45.63 30.23
CA LEU A 492 -20.19 -46.34 30.42
C LEU A 492 -21.08 -46.31 29.17
N ARG A 493 -20.79 -45.43 28.21
CA ARG A 493 -21.46 -45.40 26.90
C ARG A 493 -20.86 -46.46 26.00
#